data_AF-A0A7V2WMJ6-F1
#
_entry.id   AF-A0A7V2WMJ6-F1
#
_cell.length_a   1.000
_cell.length_b   1.000
_cell.length_c   1.000
_cell.angle_alpha   90.00
_cell.angle_beta   90.00
_cell.angle_gamma   90.00
#
_symmetry.space_group_name_H-M   'P 1'
#
loop_
_entity.id
_entity.type
_entity.pdbx_description
1 polymer ?
#
loop_
_entity_poly.entity_id
_entity_poly.type
_entity_poly.pdbx_seq_one_letter_code
_entity_poly.pdbx_strand_id
1 'polypeptide(L)' 'EAAWDVWKNLQARYSKLLSGQQATVVKADLGSRGVFYRLRVHQINSKKQAARLCGKLKRKGTGCFVSKA' A
#
# COMPACT_ATOMS: atom_id res chain seq x y z
N GLU A 1 -3.74 10.60 -11.12
CA GLU A 1 -2.33 10.29 -11.45
C GLU A 1 -1.43 10.18 -10.23
N ALA A 2 -1.52 11.10 -9.26
CA ALA A 2 -0.70 11.11 -8.04
C ALA A 2 -0.51 9.76 -7.31
N ALA A 3 -1.53 8.90 -7.23
CA ALA A 3 -1.41 7.60 -6.57
C ALA A 3 -0.39 6.67 -7.27
N TRP A 4 -0.33 6.69 -8.60
CA TRP A 4 0.60 5.86 -9.35
C TRP A 4 2.04 6.37 -9.31
N ASP A 5 2.23 7.69 -9.23
CA ASP A 5 3.57 8.26 -9.02
C ASP A 5 4.08 7.93 -7.62
N VAL A 6 3.21 8.00 -6.61
CA VAL A 6 3.53 7.50 -5.26
C VAL A 6 3.88 6.02 -5.31
N TRP A 7 3.16 5.19 -6.07
CA TRP A 7 3.48 3.77 -6.20
C TRP A 7 4.87 3.54 -6.80
N LYS A 8 5.21 4.22 -7.90
CA LYS A 8 6.55 4.15 -8.51
C LYS A 8 7.65 4.55 -7.52
N ASN A 9 7.42 5.64 -6.77
CA ASN A 9 8.35 6.09 -5.73
C ASN A 9 8.50 5.08 -4.59
N LEU A 10 7.41 4.46 -4.15
CA LEU A 10 7.43 3.39 -3.15
C LEU A 10 8.17 2.16 -3.66
N GLN A 11 7.96 1.75 -4.92
CA GLN A 11 8.69 0.64 -5.54
C GLN A 11 10.18 0.92 -5.64
N ALA A 12 10.59 2.13 -6.03
CA ALA A 12 12.00 2.52 -6.06
C ALA A 12 12.62 2.52 -4.66
N ARG A 13 11.97 3.15 -3.67
CA ARG A 13 12.47 3.26 -2.29
C ARG A 13 12.49 1.92 -1.54
N TYR A 14 11.53 1.05 -1.83
CA TYR A 14 11.33 -0.24 -1.16
C TYR A 14 11.40 -1.41 -2.13
N SER A 15 12.33 -1.38 -3.08
CA SER A 15 12.51 -2.40 -4.13
C SER A 15 12.55 -3.83 -3.57
N LYS A 16 13.30 -4.06 -2.49
CA LYS A 16 13.38 -5.38 -1.80
C LYS A 16 12.05 -5.88 -1.22
N LEU A 17 11.05 -5.01 -1.07
CA LEU A 17 9.74 -5.32 -0.49
C LEU A 17 8.60 -5.32 -1.52
N LEU A 18 8.71 -4.48 -2.55
CA LEU A 18 7.63 -4.18 -3.48
C LEU A 18 7.96 -4.51 -4.95
N SER A 19 9.18 -4.95 -5.27
CA SER A 19 9.51 -5.42 -6.62
C SER A 19 8.65 -6.63 -6.98
N GLY A 20 8.11 -6.63 -8.20
CA GLY A 20 7.18 -7.66 -8.70
C GLY A 20 5.80 -7.66 -8.03
N GLN A 21 5.54 -6.81 -7.04
CA GLN A 21 4.21 -6.63 -6.48
C GLN A 21 3.37 -5.75 -7.40
N GLN A 22 2.07 -5.99 -7.41
CA GLN A 22 1.09 -5.15 -8.10
C GLN A 22 0.24 -4.42 -7.07
N ALA A 23 -0.17 -3.20 -7.39
CA ALA A 23 -1.09 -2.44 -6.58
C ALA A 23 -2.32 -2.04 -7.40
N THR A 24 -3.43 -1.78 -6.71
CA THR A 24 -4.57 -1.03 -7.27
C THR A 24 -4.83 0.22 -6.45
N VAL A 25 -5.51 1.16 -7.07
CA VAL A 25 -5.98 2.38 -6.40
C VAL A 25 -7.38 2.12 -5.87
N VAL A 26 -7.55 2.27 -4.57
CA VAL A 26 -8.83 2.13 -3.86
C VAL A 26 -9.30 3.50 -3.41
N LYS A 27 -10.52 3.88 -3.81
CA LYS A 27 -11.19 5.09 -3.31
C LYS A 27 -11.59 4.85 -1.84
N ALA A 28 -11.19 5.77 -0.98
CA ALA A 28 -11.56 5.81 0.43
C ALA A 28 -12.30 7.13 0.69
N ASP A 29 -13.63 7.07 0.64
CA ASP A 29 -14.49 8.20 1.01
C ASP A 29 -14.57 8.30 2.54
N LEU A 30 -14.10 9.42 3.09
CA LEU A 30 -14.10 9.68 4.53
C LEU A 30 -15.16 10.72 4.93
N GLY A 31 -16.20 10.91 4.11
CA GLY A 31 -17.30 11.83 4.37
C GLY A 31 -16.82 13.29 4.39
N SER A 32 -17.02 13.99 5.50
CA SER A 32 -16.62 15.41 5.66
C SER A 32 -15.13 15.65 5.50
N ARG A 33 -14.29 14.62 5.66
CA ARG A 33 -12.83 14.70 5.46
C ARG A 33 -12.42 14.61 3.99
N GLY A 34 -13.37 14.30 3.10
CA GLY A 34 -13.15 14.17 1.67
C GLY A 34 -12.78 12.76 1.21
N VAL A 35 -12.52 12.65 -0.09
CA VAL A 35 -12.16 11.41 -0.77
C VAL A 35 -10.64 11.28 -0.85
N PHE A 36 -10.13 10.16 -0.35
CA PHE A 36 -8.73 9.78 -0.46
C PHE A 36 -8.56 8.61 -1.42
N TYR A 37 -7.36 8.49 -1.98
CA TYR A 37 -6.99 7.36 -2.82
C TYR A 37 -5.85 6.60 -2.14
N ARG A 38 -6.03 5.29 -1.97
CA ARG A 38 -5.08 4.43 -1.28
C ARG A 38 -4.53 3.39 -2.24
N LEU A 39 -3.25 3.08 -2.11
CA LEU A 39 -2.64 1.96 -2.83
C LEU A 39 -2.88 0.67 -2.05
N ARG A 40 -3.45 -0.34 -2.71
CA ARG A 40 -3.66 -1.68 -2.16
C ARG A 40 -2.78 -2.66 -2.91
N VAL A 41 -1.82 -3.28 -2.20
CA VAL A 41 -0.96 -4.33 -2.77
C VAL A 41 -1.75 -5.64 -2.89
N HIS A 42 -1.60 -6.32 -4.03
CA HIS A 42 -2.25 -7.61 -4.34
C HIS A 42 -1.25 -8.76 -4.31
N GLN A 43 -1.74 -9.99 -4.50
CA GLN A 43 -0.90 -11.21 -4.49
C GLN A 43 -0.24 -11.49 -3.13
N ILE A 44 -0.95 -11.16 -2.04
CA ILE A 44 -0.55 -11.51 -0.68
C ILE A 44 -1.41 -12.68 -0.20
N ASN A 45 -0.79 -13.85 -0.07
CA ASN A 45 -1.48 -15.14 0.13
C ASN A 45 -1.97 -15.36 1.56
N SER A 46 -1.60 -14.48 2.51
CA SER A 46 -2.08 -14.60 3.90
C SER A 46 -2.06 -13.27 4.64
N LYS A 47 -2.96 -13.16 5.63
CA LYS A 47 -2.96 -12.05 6.60
C LYS A 47 -1.60 -11.89 7.29
N LYS A 48 -0.90 -13.00 7.58
CA LYS A 48 0.43 -12.99 8.20
C LYS A 48 1.49 -12.36 7.28
N GLN A 49 1.46 -12.68 5.98
CA GLN A 49 2.35 -12.06 5.00
C GLN A 49 2.05 -10.56 4.85
N ALA A 50 0.77 -10.18 4.79
CA ALA A 50 0.34 -8.78 4.74
C ALA A 50 0.84 -8.00 5.96
N ALA A 51 0.65 -8.57 7.16
CA ALA A 51 1.10 -7.96 8.41
C ALA A 51 2.62 -7.77 8.45
N ARG A 52 3.40 -8.75 7.97
CA ARG A 52 4.86 -8.62 7.86
C ARG A 52 5.29 -7.51 6.89
N LEU A 53 4.67 -7.45 5.72
CA LEU A 53 4.96 -6.39 4.74
C LEU A 53 4.62 -5.01 5.32
N CYS A 54 3.40 -4.83 5.83
CA CYS A 54 2.99 -3.58 6.46
C CYS A 54 3.88 -3.20 7.64
N GLY A 55 4.28 -4.15 8.49
CA GLY A 55 5.19 -3.89 9.60
C GLY A 55 6.56 -3.38 9.14
N LYS A 56 7.10 -3.94 8.04
CA LYS A 56 8.36 -3.46 7.44
C LYS A 56 8.21 -2.04 6.86
N LEU A 57 7.11 -1.75 6.19
CA LEU A 57 6.82 -0.41 5.64
C LEU A 57 6.64 0.63 6.74
N LYS A 58 5.88 0.31 7.80
CA LYS A 58 5.68 1.19 8.96
C LYS A 58 6.98 1.56 9.65
N ARG A 59 7.87 0.58 9.89
CA ARG A 59 9.19 0.83 10.49
C ARG A 59 10.06 1.76 9.66
N LYS A 60 9.78 1.89 8.36
CA LYS A 60 10.45 2.82 7.44
C LYS A 60 9.65 4.12 7.20
N GLY A 61 8.67 4.42 8.05
CA GLY A 61 7.88 5.65 8.00
C GLY A 61 6.73 5.66 6.98
N THR A 62 6.42 4.53 6.32
CA THR A 62 5.30 4.47 5.37
C THR A 62 4.04 3.96 6.03
N GLY A 63 2.96 4.74 5.96
CA GLY A 63 1.63 4.34 6.42
C GLY A 63 1.16 3.07 5.68
N CYS A 64 0.78 2.05 6.44
CA CYS A 64 0.27 0.79 5.91
C CYS A 64 -0.73 0.17 6.88
N PHE A 65 -1.78 -0.47 6.38
CA PHE A 65 -2.69 -1.26 7.20
C PHE A 65 -3.18 -2.47 6.41
N VAL A 66 -3.49 -3.54 7.14
CA VAL A 66 -4.01 -4.77 6.53
C VAL A 66 -5.53 -4.67 6.53
N SER A 67 -6.13 -4.69 5.34
CA SER A 67 -7.58 -4.79 5.16
C SER A 67 -7.96 -6.19 4.70
N LYS A 68 -9.19 -6.61 5.00
CA LYS A 68 -9.79 -7.75 4.30
C LYS A 68 -10.04 -7.37 2.83
N ALA A 69 -10.03 -8.37 1.95
CA ALA A 69 -10.43 -8.17 0.56
C ALA A 69 -11.87 -7.66 0.53
#